data_AF-A0A1T4YW95-F1
#
_entry.id   AF-A0A1T4YW95-F1
#
_cell.length_a   1.000
_cell.length_b   1.000
_cell.length_c   1.000
_cell.angle_alpha   90.00
_cell.angle_beta   90.00
_cell.angle_gamma   90.00
#
_symmetry.space_group_name_H-M   'P 1'
#
loop_
_entity.id
_entity.type
_entity.pdbx_description
1 polymer ?
#
loop_
_entity_poly.entity_id
_entity_poly.type
_entity_poly.pdbx_seq_one_letter_code
_entity_poly.pdbx_strand_id
1 'polypeptide(L)'
;MPEASASPTSEPGRPGAGRRAKNVLPPREDPNAWYRQPLASLDFETTGIDPHRDRILSFAALSDVGGDLMGMVNPGVPIPESSADIHGITASDLARAPMSAQALRPVLAWVHDVIERRIGLVVYNASFDLTLLRAEAIRHDLDQPDWDRLLVVDPFVIDWGIDREREGQRRLADVAAHYGVRLDRAHDAAHDARAAREIAITMGKSFEKAIGSSLTMLMAQQRYWIAARTMDWNKRAHELGRGLTIPDLNWPFA
;
A
#
# COMPACT_ATOMS: atom_id res chain seq x y z
N MET A 1 21.43 -87.94 -4.27
CA MET A 1 21.51 -87.04 -5.44
C MET A 1 20.34 -87.38 -6.37
N PRO A 2 19.32 -86.52 -6.57
CA PRO A 2 18.76 -85.41 -5.76
C PRO A 2 17.36 -85.81 -5.19
N GLU A 3 16.90 -85.37 -4.01
CA GLU A 3 16.43 -84.04 -3.54
C GLU A 3 15.17 -83.47 -4.23
N ALA A 4 14.08 -83.34 -3.44
CA ALA A 4 13.20 -82.16 -3.29
C ALA A 4 11.92 -82.58 -2.53
N SER A 5 11.83 -82.33 -1.22
CA SER A 5 11.47 -81.07 -0.57
C SER A 5 9.97 -80.74 -0.68
N ALA A 6 9.27 -80.99 0.43
CA ALA A 6 7.92 -80.52 0.69
C ALA A 6 7.92 -79.00 0.90
N SER A 7 7.02 -78.27 0.23
CA SER A 7 6.74 -76.86 0.51
C SER A 7 5.38 -76.72 1.19
N PRO A 8 5.26 -75.98 2.29
CA PRO A 8 4.00 -75.73 2.97
C PRO A 8 3.22 -74.57 2.34
N THR A 9 1.91 -74.65 2.57
CA THR A 9 0.82 -73.72 2.26
C THR A 9 1.12 -72.25 2.62
N SER A 10 0.90 -71.34 1.67
CA SER A 10 0.80 -69.90 1.91
C SER A 10 -0.68 -69.47 2.00
N GLU A 11 -1.06 -68.90 3.15
CA GLU A 11 -2.33 -68.19 3.33
C GLU A 11 -2.32 -66.86 2.55
N PRO A 12 -3.46 -66.41 1.98
CA PRO A 12 -3.56 -65.09 1.40
C PRO A 12 -3.62 -64.01 2.50
N GLY A 13 -2.66 -63.08 2.44
CA GLY A 13 -2.55 -61.94 3.37
C GLY A 13 -3.76 -61.00 3.34
N ARG A 14 -4.14 -60.52 4.53
CA ARG A 14 -5.21 -59.51 4.72
C ARG A 14 -4.85 -58.19 4.01
N PRO A 15 -5.81 -57.52 3.36
CA PRO A 15 -5.57 -56.19 2.81
C PRO A 15 -5.39 -55.18 3.96
N GLY A 16 -4.29 -54.44 3.91
CA GLY A 16 -3.96 -53.38 4.86
C GLY A 16 -4.99 -52.26 4.87
N ALA A 17 -5.37 -51.80 6.05
CA ALA A 17 -6.25 -50.67 6.26
C ALA A 17 -5.61 -49.41 5.66
N GLY A 18 -6.13 -48.97 4.50
CA GLY A 18 -5.78 -47.69 3.91
C GLY A 18 -6.11 -46.56 4.89
N ARG A 19 -5.09 -45.84 5.34
CA ARG A 19 -5.25 -44.57 6.05
C ARG A 19 -6.07 -43.65 5.15
N ARG A 20 -7.32 -43.36 5.54
CA ARG A 20 -8.10 -42.27 4.94
C ARG A 20 -7.28 -40.99 5.09
N ALA A 21 -6.91 -40.40 3.96
CA ALA A 21 -6.44 -39.03 3.93
C ALA A 21 -7.51 -38.18 4.63
N LYS A 22 -7.14 -37.50 5.72
CA LYS A 22 -8.01 -36.52 6.33
C LYS A 22 -8.24 -35.46 5.27
N ASN A 23 -9.47 -35.35 4.76
CA ASN A 23 -9.91 -34.19 4.00
C ASN A 23 -9.78 -32.98 4.92
N VAL A 24 -8.61 -32.34 4.92
CA VAL A 24 -8.44 -31.02 5.47
C VAL A 24 -9.14 -30.12 4.48
N LEU A 25 -10.37 -29.72 4.82
CA LEU A 25 -11.03 -28.60 4.15
C LEU A 25 -10.00 -27.46 4.10
N PRO A 26 -9.81 -26.79 2.95
CA PRO A 26 -8.96 -25.62 2.90
C PRO A 26 -9.38 -24.66 4.02
N PRO A 27 -8.43 -23.96 4.67
CA PRO A 27 -8.76 -22.98 5.70
C PRO A 27 -9.88 -22.08 5.19
N ARG A 28 -10.94 -21.91 5.98
CA ARG A 28 -11.99 -20.96 5.63
C ARG A 28 -11.36 -19.57 5.71
N GLU A 29 -11.25 -18.93 4.55
CA GLU A 29 -10.81 -17.54 4.43
C GLU A 29 -11.67 -16.64 5.34
N ASP A 30 -11.06 -15.69 6.04
CA ASP A 30 -11.78 -14.78 6.93
C ASP A 30 -12.58 -13.75 6.09
N PRO A 31 -13.92 -13.79 6.09
CA PRO A 31 -14.74 -12.85 5.32
C PRO A 31 -14.59 -11.41 5.83
N ASN A 32 -14.13 -11.21 7.07
CA ASN A 32 -13.91 -9.91 7.68
C ASN A 32 -12.50 -9.37 7.46
N ALA A 33 -11.66 -10.09 6.70
CA ALA A 33 -10.32 -9.63 6.40
C ALA A 33 -10.35 -8.25 5.71
N TRP A 34 -9.47 -7.34 6.11
CA TRP A 34 -9.48 -5.95 5.63
C TRP A 34 -9.42 -5.84 4.10
N TYR A 35 -8.72 -6.76 3.42
CA TYR A 35 -8.57 -6.78 1.96
C TYR A 35 -9.82 -7.31 1.22
N ARG A 36 -10.86 -7.70 1.96
CA ARG A 36 -12.20 -8.06 1.46
C ARG A 36 -13.26 -7.04 1.83
N GLN A 37 -12.91 -6.07 2.67
CA GLN A 37 -13.78 -4.95 3.02
C GLN A 37 -13.62 -3.83 1.98
N PRO A 38 -14.59 -2.91 1.88
CA PRO A 38 -14.42 -1.73 1.04
C PRO A 38 -13.18 -0.94 1.41
N LEU A 39 -12.41 -0.53 0.41
CA LEU A 39 -11.23 0.30 0.56
C LEU A 39 -11.38 1.61 -0.22
N ALA A 40 -10.70 2.63 0.27
CA ALA A 40 -10.49 3.89 -0.43
C ALA A 40 -9.04 3.97 -0.90
N SER A 41 -8.74 4.77 -1.91
CA SER A 41 -7.36 5.07 -2.31
C SER A 41 -7.17 6.53 -2.65
N LEU A 42 -5.96 7.03 -2.43
CA LEU A 42 -5.57 8.41 -2.65
C LEU A 42 -4.19 8.46 -3.31
N ASP A 43 -4.05 9.31 -4.31
CA ASP A 43 -2.79 9.59 -4.99
C ASP A 43 -2.75 11.03 -5.50
N PHE A 44 -1.55 11.62 -5.55
CA PHE A 44 -1.32 12.99 -6.01
C PHE A 44 -0.21 13.06 -7.05
N GLU A 45 -0.41 13.94 -8.04
CA GLU A 45 0.71 14.47 -8.82
C GLU A 45 1.18 15.78 -8.22
N THR A 46 2.49 16.00 -8.18
CA THR A 46 3.10 17.09 -7.38
C THR A 46 4.18 17.84 -8.13
N THR A 47 4.53 19.04 -7.64
CA THR A 47 5.66 19.83 -8.19
C THR A 47 7.04 19.23 -7.93
N GLY A 48 7.13 18.26 -7.01
CA GLY A 48 8.40 17.72 -6.51
C GLY A 48 8.20 16.70 -5.40
N ILE A 49 9.27 16.41 -4.66
CA ILE A 49 9.36 15.29 -3.71
C ILE A 49 9.53 15.70 -2.23
N ASP A 50 9.44 16.98 -1.91
CA ASP A 50 9.45 17.50 -0.54
C ASP A 50 8.01 17.78 -0.08
N PRO A 51 7.39 16.93 0.77
CA PRO A 51 5.99 17.08 1.14
C PRO A 51 5.71 18.35 1.96
N HIS A 52 6.73 18.98 2.54
CA HIS A 52 6.58 20.23 3.30
C HIS A 52 6.70 21.46 2.41
N ARG A 53 7.33 21.35 1.24
CA ARG A 53 7.64 22.49 0.35
C ARG A 53 6.97 22.45 -1.01
N ASP A 54 6.68 21.28 -1.55
CA ASP A 54 6.05 21.11 -2.86
C ASP A 54 4.54 21.30 -2.80
N ARG A 55 3.88 21.29 -3.96
CA ARG A 55 2.44 21.53 -4.13
C ARG A 55 1.79 20.38 -4.89
N ILE A 56 0.51 20.17 -4.60
CA ILE A 56 -0.35 19.25 -5.33
C ILE A 56 -0.76 19.91 -6.65
N LEU A 57 -0.67 19.16 -7.75
CA LEU A 57 -1.05 19.57 -9.12
C LEU A 57 -2.30 18.84 -9.60
N SER A 58 -2.46 17.58 -9.20
CA SER A 58 -3.70 16.83 -9.41
C SER A 58 -3.89 15.80 -8.31
N PHE A 59 -5.11 15.29 -8.19
CA PHE A 59 -5.46 14.28 -7.20
C PHE A 59 -6.47 13.28 -7.74
N ALA A 60 -6.40 12.07 -7.19
CA ALA A 60 -7.47 11.09 -7.28
C ALA A 60 -7.74 10.49 -5.90
N ALA A 61 -8.97 10.66 -5.41
CA ALA A 61 -9.50 10.04 -4.21
C ALA A 61 -10.65 9.12 -4.62
N LEU A 62 -10.45 7.81 -4.52
CA LEU A 62 -11.36 6.79 -5.05
C LEU A 62 -11.87 5.90 -3.93
N SER A 63 -13.11 5.43 -4.00
CA SER A 63 -13.69 4.58 -2.96
C SER A 63 -14.62 3.51 -3.50
N ASP A 64 -14.52 2.29 -2.97
CA ASP A 64 -15.42 1.18 -3.34
C ASP A 64 -16.89 1.42 -2.97
N VAL A 65 -17.14 2.44 -2.16
CA VAL A 65 -18.46 2.85 -1.67
C VAL A 65 -18.93 4.17 -2.27
N GLY A 66 -18.25 4.66 -3.31
CA GLY A 66 -18.57 5.90 -4.01
C GLY A 66 -18.03 7.16 -3.33
N GLY A 67 -18.35 8.31 -3.93
CA GLY A 67 -17.79 9.60 -3.53
C GLY A 67 -16.43 9.89 -4.16
N ASP A 68 -16.11 9.28 -5.30
CA ASP A 68 -14.86 9.52 -6.04
C ASP A 68 -14.69 11.01 -6.35
N LEU A 69 -13.50 11.54 -6.06
CA LEU A 69 -13.08 12.89 -6.38
C LEU A 69 -11.79 12.84 -7.20
N MET A 70 -11.78 13.51 -8.34
CA MET A 70 -10.59 13.70 -9.15
C MET A 70 -10.54 15.14 -9.61
N GLY A 71 -9.36 15.73 -9.68
CA GLY A 71 -9.25 17.12 -10.06
C GLY A 71 -7.82 17.60 -10.25
N MET A 72 -7.71 18.74 -10.90
CA MET A 72 -6.49 19.50 -11.03
C MET A 72 -6.47 20.65 -10.03
N VAL A 73 -5.26 21.09 -9.67
CA VAL A 73 -5.01 22.15 -8.70
C VAL A 73 -4.09 23.16 -9.33
N ASN A 74 -4.46 24.44 -9.29
CA ASN A 74 -3.51 25.50 -9.59
C ASN A 74 -2.68 25.78 -8.32
N PRO A 75 -1.38 25.46 -8.31
CA PRO A 75 -0.55 25.54 -7.11
C PRO A 75 -0.11 26.98 -6.80
N GLY A 76 -0.36 27.93 -7.70
CA GLY A 76 0.07 29.34 -7.57
C GLY A 76 1.60 29.55 -7.59
N VAL A 77 2.38 28.51 -7.94
CA VAL A 77 3.84 28.55 -8.03
C VAL A 77 4.31 27.96 -9.36
N PRO A 78 5.54 28.27 -9.82
CA PRO A 78 6.12 27.64 -11.00
C PRO A 78 6.21 26.11 -10.85
N ILE A 79 5.91 25.40 -11.93
CA ILE A 79 6.05 23.94 -12.01
C ILE A 79 7.44 23.63 -12.58
N PRO A 80 8.30 22.87 -11.87
CA PRO A 80 9.57 22.44 -12.41
C PRO A 80 9.41 21.56 -13.66
N GLU A 81 10.24 21.78 -14.68
CA GLU A 81 10.23 20.98 -15.92
C GLU A 81 10.40 19.48 -15.63
N SER A 82 11.28 19.14 -14.68
CA SER A 82 11.49 17.76 -14.25
C SER A 82 10.25 17.07 -13.67
N SER A 83 9.29 17.81 -13.11
CA SER A 83 8.03 17.22 -12.64
C SER A 83 7.05 17.09 -13.80
N ALA A 84 6.96 18.12 -14.66
CA ALA A 84 6.17 18.07 -15.88
C ALA A 84 6.59 16.92 -16.83
N ASP A 85 7.87 16.59 -16.90
CA ASP A 85 8.40 15.45 -17.69
C ASP A 85 7.91 14.09 -17.18
N ILE A 86 7.52 13.99 -15.91
CA ILE A 86 7.07 12.74 -15.28
C ILE A 86 5.57 12.52 -15.53
N HIS A 87 4.74 13.49 -15.17
CA HIS A 87 3.27 13.36 -15.18
C HIS A 87 2.59 14.11 -16.34
N GLY A 88 3.34 14.89 -17.13
CA GLY A 88 2.82 15.60 -18.30
C GLY A 88 1.90 16.79 -18.01
N ILE A 89 1.83 17.27 -16.76
CA ILE A 89 0.96 18.38 -16.36
C ILE A 89 1.74 19.69 -16.51
N THR A 90 1.22 20.57 -17.34
CA THR A 90 1.83 21.87 -17.65
C THR A 90 1.13 23.02 -16.93
N ALA A 91 1.79 24.17 -16.86
CA ALA A 91 1.18 25.38 -16.31
C ALA A 91 -0.08 25.81 -17.09
N SER A 92 -0.15 25.52 -18.39
CA SER A 92 -1.35 25.79 -19.21
C SER A 92 -2.54 24.92 -18.83
N ASP A 93 -2.31 23.66 -18.46
CA ASP A 93 -3.38 22.75 -18.03
C ASP A 93 -4.03 23.24 -16.73
N LEU A 94 -3.21 23.81 -15.84
CA LEU A 94 -3.64 24.27 -14.52
C LEU A 94 -4.15 25.71 -14.50
N ALA A 95 -4.04 26.46 -15.61
CA ALA A 95 -4.40 27.87 -15.67
C ALA A 95 -5.87 28.14 -15.31
N ARG A 96 -6.76 27.17 -15.55
CA ARG A 96 -8.20 27.24 -15.20
C ARG A 96 -8.59 26.36 -14.02
N ALA A 97 -7.64 25.65 -13.42
CA ALA A 97 -7.90 24.82 -12.25
C ALA A 97 -8.15 25.70 -11.01
N PRO A 98 -8.95 25.23 -10.04
CA PRO A 98 -9.11 25.91 -8.76
C PRO A 98 -7.77 26.02 -8.02
N MET A 99 -7.61 27.10 -7.26
CA MET A 99 -6.43 27.27 -6.37
C MET A 99 -6.44 26.21 -5.27
N SER A 100 -5.27 25.84 -4.73
CA SER A 100 -5.08 24.83 -3.66
C SER A 100 -6.17 24.83 -2.59
N ALA A 101 -6.44 25.97 -1.94
CA ALA A 101 -7.44 26.04 -0.87
C ALA A 101 -8.86 25.61 -1.29
N GLN A 102 -9.26 25.93 -2.52
CA GLN A 102 -10.57 25.57 -3.06
C GLN A 102 -10.60 24.11 -3.51
N ALA A 103 -9.51 23.64 -4.12
CA ALA A 103 -9.40 22.28 -4.65
C ALA A 103 -9.29 21.21 -3.56
N LEU A 104 -8.56 21.50 -2.48
CA LEU A 104 -8.21 20.51 -1.45
C LEU A 104 -9.19 20.45 -0.29
N ARG A 105 -10.02 21.48 -0.08
CA ARG A 105 -11.13 21.44 0.90
C ARG A 105 -12.05 20.22 0.72
N PRO A 106 -12.56 19.88 -0.48
CA PRO A 106 -13.36 18.68 -0.66
C PRO A 106 -12.56 17.38 -0.45
N VAL A 107 -11.25 17.37 -0.73
CA VAL A 107 -10.39 16.20 -0.48
C VAL A 107 -10.26 15.94 1.03
N LEU A 108 -10.04 16.97 1.84
CA LEU A 108 -10.00 16.86 3.31
C LEU A 108 -11.34 16.39 3.89
N ALA A 109 -12.45 16.92 3.38
CA ALA A 109 -13.79 16.48 3.75
C ALA A 109 -14.05 15.01 3.36
N TRP A 110 -13.54 14.58 2.22
CA TRP A 110 -13.60 13.18 1.79
C TRP A 110 -12.78 12.27 2.71
N VAL A 111 -11.56 12.68 3.10
CA VAL A 111 -10.75 11.93 4.08
C VAL A 111 -11.48 11.83 5.42
N HIS A 112 -12.15 12.90 5.86
CA HIS A 112 -13.00 12.86 7.05
C HIS A 112 -14.11 11.79 6.94
N ASP A 113 -14.82 11.70 5.81
CA ASP A 113 -15.83 10.65 5.59
C ASP A 113 -15.24 9.23 5.65
N VAL A 114 -14.08 9.03 5.02
CA VAL A 114 -13.34 7.76 5.07
C VAL A 114 -13.05 7.35 6.52
N ILE A 115 -12.64 8.31 7.36
CA ILE A 115 -12.35 8.09 8.79
C ILE A 115 -13.62 7.76 9.57
N GLU A 116 -14.69 8.53 9.41
CA GLU A 116 -15.96 8.29 10.12
C GLU A 116 -16.55 6.92 9.80
N ARG A 117 -16.35 6.47 8.56
CA ARG A 117 -16.83 5.17 8.09
C ARG A 117 -15.85 4.03 8.35
N ARG A 118 -14.69 4.33 8.95
CA ARG A 118 -13.62 3.38 9.27
C ARG A 118 -13.14 2.57 8.07
N ILE A 119 -13.09 3.21 6.90
CA ILE A 119 -12.60 2.60 5.67
C ILE A 119 -11.07 2.69 5.65
N GLY A 120 -10.41 1.63 5.18
CA GLY A 120 -8.96 1.64 4.98
C GLY A 120 -8.59 2.54 3.80
N LEU A 121 -7.74 3.55 4.05
CA LEU A 121 -7.22 4.43 3.02
C LEU A 121 -5.91 3.87 2.48
N VAL A 122 -5.92 3.45 1.22
CA VAL A 122 -4.76 2.96 0.50
C VAL A 122 -3.98 4.12 -0.10
N VAL A 123 -2.72 4.26 0.27
CA VAL A 123 -1.82 5.29 -0.27
C VAL A 123 -0.45 4.65 -0.45
N TYR A 124 0.10 4.70 -1.66
CA TYR A 124 1.40 4.09 -1.93
C TYR A 124 2.52 5.00 -1.42
N ASN A 125 3.33 4.53 -0.47
CA ASN A 125 4.29 5.39 0.25
C ASN A 125 3.59 6.57 0.96
N ALA A 126 2.63 6.21 1.82
CA ALA A 126 1.65 7.10 2.45
C ALA A 126 2.26 8.30 3.17
N SER A 127 3.47 8.14 3.74
CA SER A 127 4.21 9.22 4.39
C SER A 127 4.40 10.45 3.52
N PHE A 128 4.48 10.30 2.20
CA PHE A 128 4.61 11.44 1.30
C PHE A 128 3.28 12.19 1.13
N ASP A 129 2.28 11.55 0.53
CA ASP A 129 1.00 12.18 0.17
C ASP A 129 0.23 12.70 1.38
N LEU A 130 0.21 11.94 2.49
CA LEU A 130 -0.52 12.37 3.69
C LEU A 130 0.17 13.55 4.37
N THR A 131 1.50 13.58 4.39
CA THR A 131 2.25 14.75 4.89
C THR A 131 2.02 15.96 4.00
N LEU A 132 2.03 15.78 2.68
CA LEU A 132 1.79 16.84 1.72
C LEU A 132 0.37 17.43 1.86
N LEU A 133 -0.65 16.57 1.94
CA LEU A 133 -2.03 17.02 2.14
C LEU A 133 -2.19 17.78 3.47
N ARG A 134 -1.56 17.27 4.54
CA ARG A 134 -1.57 17.95 5.84
C ARG A 134 -0.84 19.29 5.79
N ALA A 135 0.29 19.38 5.10
CA ALA A 135 1.04 20.62 4.92
C ALA A 135 0.25 21.64 4.10
N GLU A 136 -0.43 21.23 3.03
CA GLU A 136 -1.34 22.09 2.27
C GLU A 136 -2.53 22.57 3.14
N ALA A 137 -3.11 21.70 3.95
CA ALA A 137 -4.20 22.06 4.87
C ALA A 137 -3.75 23.15 5.86
N ILE A 138 -2.57 22.98 6.46
CA ILE A 138 -1.98 23.99 7.37
C ILE A 138 -1.67 25.29 6.63
N ARG A 139 -1.06 25.19 5.44
CA ARG A 139 -0.67 26.34 4.61
C ARG A 139 -1.85 27.23 4.22
N HIS A 140 -3.03 26.63 4.06
CA HIS A 140 -4.23 27.31 3.60
C HIS A 140 -5.30 27.49 4.68
N ASP A 141 -4.97 27.23 5.94
CA ASP A 141 -5.89 27.32 7.09
C ASP A 141 -7.20 26.55 6.85
N LEU A 142 -7.07 25.31 6.37
CA LEU A 142 -8.20 24.43 6.08
C LEU A 142 -8.50 23.53 7.27
N ASP A 143 -9.79 23.21 7.43
CA ASP A 143 -10.26 22.25 8.41
C ASP A 143 -9.61 20.88 8.16
N GLN A 144 -9.03 20.30 9.21
CA GLN A 144 -8.33 19.03 9.14
C GLN A 144 -9.20 17.88 9.67
N PRO A 145 -9.14 16.69 9.06
CA PRO A 145 -9.73 15.50 9.64
C PRO A 145 -8.98 15.06 10.90
N ASP A 146 -9.60 14.18 11.69
CA ASP A 146 -8.94 13.53 12.83
C ASP A 146 -7.92 12.48 12.36
N TRP A 147 -6.73 12.93 12.03
CA TRP A 147 -5.64 12.11 11.50
C TRP A 147 -5.29 10.90 12.38
N ASP A 148 -5.51 10.98 13.69
CA ASP A 148 -5.19 9.90 14.64
C ASP A 148 -6.13 8.69 14.49
N ARG A 149 -7.32 8.90 13.93
CA ARG A 149 -8.30 7.85 13.63
C ARG A 149 -8.13 7.25 12.23
N LEU A 150 -7.26 7.80 11.39
CA LEU A 150 -7.04 7.32 10.03
C LEU A 150 -6.41 5.93 10.01
N LEU A 151 -7.01 5.02 9.24
CA LEU A 151 -6.52 3.66 9.01
C LEU A 151 -5.87 3.59 7.64
N VAL A 152 -4.54 3.55 7.59
CA VAL A 152 -3.74 3.54 6.37
C VAL A 152 -3.35 2.13 5.98
N VAL A 153 -3.45 1.85 4.68
CA VAL A 153 -2.93 0.66 4.01
C VAL A 153 -1.87 1.13 3.02
N ASP A 154 -0.60 0.88 3.29
CA ASP A 154 0.51 1.32 2.48
C ASP A 154 1.18 0.13 1.79
N PRO A 155 0.88 -0.14 0.50
CA PRO A 155 1.45 -1.28 -0.21
C PRO A 155 2.98 -1.26 -0.27
N PHE A 156 3.61 -0.07 -0.25
CA PHE A 156 5.06 0.03 -0.22
C PHE A 156 5.63 -0.56 1.08
N VAL A 157 5.02 -0.21 2.22
CA VAL A 157 5.43 -0.71 3.54
C VAL A 157 5.12 -2.19 3.69
N ILE A 158 3.97 -2.62 3.17
CA ILE A 158 3.57 -4.03 3.17
C ILE A 158 4.54 -4.87 2.35
N ASP A 159 4.90 -4.45 1.11
CA ASP A 159 5.89 -5.16 0.27
C ASP A 159 7.22 -5.34 1.00
N TRP A 160 7.74 -4.25 1.58
CA TRP A 160 8.99 -4.28 2.33
C TRP A 160 8.91 -5.17 3.56
N GLY A 161 7.79 -5.12 4.27
CA GLY A 161 7.57 -5.88 5.51
C GLY A 161 7.44 -7.40 5.31
N ILE A 162 6.84 -7.80 4.19
CA ILE A 162 6.68 -9.22 3.81
C ILE A 162 8.00 -9.81 3.32
N ASP A 163 8.70 -9.08 2.45
CA ASP A 163 9.98 -9.51 1.90
C ASP A 163 11.00 -8.37 1.95
N ARG A 164 11.80 -8.35 3.01
CA ARG A 164 12.84 -7.34 3.25
C ARG A 164 14.02 -7.48 2.30
N GLU A 165 14.31 -8.70 1.87
CA GLU A 165 15.46 -9.03 1.03
C GLU A 165 15.13 -9.02 -0.46
N ARG A 166 13.87 -8.70 -0.83
CA ARG A 166 13.44 -8.63 -2.23
C ARG A 166 14.38 -7.77 -3.06
N GLU A 167 14.90 -8.37 -4.11
CA GLU A 167 15.70 -7.69 -5.11
C GLU A 167 14.84 -6.74 -5.96
N GLY A 168 15.48 -5.71 -6.50
CA GLY A 168 14.85 -4.73 -7.36
C GLY A 168 14.22 -3.56 -6.62
N GLN A 169 13.63 -2.66 -7.41
CA GLN A 169 13.08 -1.41 -6.92
C GLN A 169 11.66 -1.60 -6.38
N ARG A 170 11.24 -0.66 -5.53
CA ARG A 170 9.92 -0.63 -4.89
C ARG A 170 9.11 0.60 -5.32
N ARG A 171 9.29 1.07 -6.57
CA ARG A 171 8.39 2.08 -7.13
C ARG A 171 7.05 1.39 -7.42
N LEU A 172 5.96 2.16 -7.50
CA LEU A 172 4.62 1.61 -7.74
C LEU A 172 4.59 0.69 -8.97
N ALA A 173 5.18 1.11 -10.10
CA ALA A 173 5.26 0.30 -11.31
C ALA A 173 6.03 -1.03 -11.11
N ASP A 174 7.13 -1.02 -10.35
CA ASP A 174 7.91 -2.23 -10.08
C ASP A 174 7.10 -3.23 -9.23
N VAL A 175 6.39 -2.72 -8.23
CA VAL A 175 5.57 -3.53 -7.32
C VAL A 175 4.30 -4.02 -8.03
N ALA A 176 3.68 -3.19 -8.87
CA ALA A 176 2.57 -3.60 -9.72
C ALA A 176 2.98 -4.79 -10.60
N ALA A 177 4.10 -4.66 -11.30
CA ALA A 177 4.65 -5.74 -12.13
C ALA A 177 4.98 -7.00 -11.31
N HIS A 178 5.55 -6.84 -10.12
CA HIS A 178 5.90 -7.95 -9.24
C HIS A 178 4.66 -8.76 -8.80
N TYR A 179 3.54 -8.10 -8.51
CA TYR A 179 2.30 -8.74 -8.10
C TYR A 179 1.31 -9.02 -9.25
N GLY A 180 1.72 -8.77 -10.50
CA GLY A 180 0.86 -9.00 -11.68
C GLY A 180 -0.34 -8.05 -11.77
N VAL A 181 -0.25 -6.88 -11.14
CA VAL A 181 -1.24 -5.80 -11.23
C VAL A 181 -0.95 -4.94 -12.45
N ARG A 182 -1.99 -4.63 -13.21
CA ARG A 182 -1.87 -3.82 -14.43
C ARG A 182 -1.74 -2.35 -14.07
N LEU A 183 -0.71 -1.69 -14.60
CA LEU A 183 -0.55 -0.25 -14.54
C LEU A 183 -0.49 0.30 -15.97
N ASP A 184 -1.57 0.94 -16.42
CA ASP A 184 -1.71 1.39 -17.82
C ASP A 184 -1.03 2.73 -18.10
N ARG A 185 -1.32 3.74 -17.27
CA ARG A 185 -0.78 5.09 -17.38
C ARG A 185 -0.13 5.43 -16.05
N ALA A 186 1.15 5.10 -15.92
CA ALA A 186 1.93 5.57 -14.78
C ALA A 186 1.97 7.11 -14.80
N HIS A 187 2.00 7.72 -13.61
CA HIS A 187 1.99 9.18 -13.45
C HIS A 187 0.66 9.82 -13.88
N ASP A 188 -0.42 9.08 -13.65
CA ASP A 188 -1.80 9.56 -13.66
C ASP A 188 -2.43 9.12 -12.34
N ALA A 189 -2.76 10.11 -11.49
CA ALA A 189 -3.22 9.86 -10.13
C ALA A 189 -4.37 8.85 -10.04
N ALA A 190 -5.29 8.81 -11.02
CA ALA A 190 -6.41 7.88 -10.98
C ALA A 190 -5.99 6.43 -11.30
N HIS A 191 -5.02 6.24 -12.20
CA HIS A 191 -4.48 4.92 -12.49
C HIS A 191 -3.58 4.43 -11.34
N ASP A 192 -2.76 5.33 -10.79
CA ASP A 192 -1.85 5.02 -9.69
C ASP A 192 -2.63 4.69 -8.40
N ALA A 193 -3.66 5.47 -8.04
CA ALA A 193 -4.56 5.17 -6.92
C ALA A 193 -5.29 3.83 -7.07
N ARG A 194 -5.71 3.45 -8.29
CA ARG A 194 -6.35 2.14 -8.54
C ARG A 194 -5.34 1.00 -8.40
N ALA A 195 -4.17 1.15 -9.02
CA ALA A 195 -3.10 0.15 -8.96
C ALA A 195 -2.65 -0.08 -7.51
N ALA A 196 -2.44 0.98 -6.72
CA ALA A 196 -2.08 0.87 -5.31
C ALA A 196 -3.10 0.03 -4.51
N ARG A 197 -4.40 0.26 -4.73
CA ARG A 197 -5.48 -0.51 -4.10
C ARG A 197 -5.51 -1.97 -4.56
N GLU A 198 -5.34 -2.23 -5.85
CA GLU A 198 -5.28 -3.59 -6.38
C GLU A 198 -4.07 -4.37 -5.86
N ILE A 199 -2.91 -3.72 -5.74
CA ILE A 199 -1.71 -4.29 -5.11
C ILE A 199 -2.00 -4.63 -3.65
N ALA A 200 -2.58 -3.72 -2.87
CA ALA A 200 -2.92 -3.96 -1.46
C ALA A 200 -3.80 -5.21 -1.32
N ILE A 201 -4.87 -5.30 -2.12
CA ILE A 201 -5.79 -6.44 -2.10
C ILE A 201 -5.06 -7.73 -2.48
N THR A 202 -4.19 -7.67 -3.48
CA THR A 202 -3.41 -8.82 -3.96
C THR A 202 -2.44 -9.32 -2.89
N MET A 203 -1.71 -8.43 -2.22
CA MET A 203 -0.86 -8.76 -1.07
C MET A 203 -1.66 -9.37 0.08
N GLY A 204 -2.78 -8.74 0.46
CA GLY A 204 -3.68 -9.23 1.51
C GLY A 204 -4.13 -10.67 1.28
N LYS A 205 -4.53 -11.00 0.04
CA LYS A 205 -4.90 -12.36 -0.37
C LYS A 205 -3.73 -13.32 -0.37
N SER A 206 -2.58 -12.89 -0.90
CA SER A 206 -1.43 -13.76 -1.14
C SER A 206 -0.66 -14.10 0.15
N PHE A 207 -0.72 -13.21 1.15
CA PHE A 207 0.04 -13.33 2.39
C PHE A 207 -0.85 -13.20 3.64
N GLU A 208 -2.07 -13.74 3.58
CA GLU A 208 -3.06 -13.69 4.67
C GLU A 208 -2.53 -14.19 6.04
N LYS A 209 -1.52 -15.06 6.03
CA LYS A 209 -0.89 -15.60 7.26
C LYS A 209 0.20 -14.68 7.83
N ALA A 210 0.78 -13.83 7.00
CA ALA A 210 1.86 -12.91 7.38
C ALA A 210 1.32 -11.50 7.71
N ILE A 211 0.23 -11.09 7.05
CA ILE A 211 -0.39 -9.79 7.23
C ILE A 211 -1.56 -9.90 8.22
N GLY A 212 -1.66 -8.95 9.17
CA GLY A 212 -2.78 -8.89 10.11
C GLY A 212 -4.15 -8.89 9.40
N SER A 213 -5.15 -9.58 9.96
CA SER A 213 -6.47 -9.74 9.34
C SER A 213 -7.37 -8.50 9.46
N SER A 214 -7.11 -7.60 10.41
CA SER A 214 -7.86 -6.34 10.59
C SER A 214 -7.01 -5.12 10.23
N LEU A 215 -7.66 -4.01 9.86
CA LEU A 215 -6.98 -2.73 9.60
C LEU A 215 -6.15 -2.25 10.79
N THR A 216 -6.64 -2.44 12.03
CA THR A 216 -5.90 -2.03 13.24
C THR A 216 -4.63 -2.86 13.44
N MET A 217 -4.69 -4.18 13.20
CA MET A 217 -3.49 -5.02 13.25
C MET A 217 -2.50 -4.67 12.15
N LEU A 218 -3.01 -4.43 10.94
CA LEU A 218 -2.19 -3.98 9.80
C LEU A 218 -1.51 -2.64 10.08
N MET A 219 -2.21 -1.67 10.68
CA MET A 219 -1.63 -0.38 11.11
C MET A 219 -0.47 -0.58 12.09
N ALA A 220 -0.65 -1.41 13.12
CA ALA A 220 0.40 -1.70 14.09
C ALA A 220 1.61 -2.41 13.43
N GLN A 221 1.33 -3.32 12.50
CA GLN A 221 2.36 -4.07 11.78
C GLN A 221 3.18 -3.18 10.85
N GLN A 222 2.54 -2.26 10.12
CA GLN A 222 3.24 -1.29 9.27
C GLN A 222 4.11 -0.33 10.07
N ARG A 223 3.64 0.16 11.23
CA ARG A 223 4.47 0.96 12.15
C ARG A 223 5.73 0.20 12.59
N TYR A 224 5.59 -1.08 12.91
CA TYR A 224 6.72 -1.94 13.24
C TYR A 224 7.70 -2.08 12.07
N TRP A 225 7.19 -2.33 10.85
CA TRP A 225 8.02 -2.46 9.66
C TRP A 225 8.78 -1.18 9.32
N ILE A 226 8.14 0.00 9.38
CA ILE A 226 8.83 1.29 9.18
C ILE A 226 9.93 1.51 10.22
N ALA A 227 9.66 1.23 11.50
CA ALA A 227 10.65 1.34 12.55
C ALA A 227 11.85 0.40 12.31
N ALA A 228 11.59 -0.85 11.92
CA ALA A 228 12.61 -1.83 11.57
C ALA A 228 13.44 -1.41 10.34
N ARG A 229 12.79 -0.84 9.32
CA ARG A 229 13.47 -0.34 8.11
C ARG A 229 14.48 0.76 8.43
N THR A 230 14.15 1.65 9.36
CA THR A 230 15.11 2.69 9.77
C THR A 230 16.29 2.10 10.54
N MET A 231 16.06 1.07 11.36
CA MET A 231 17.14 0.36 12.06
C MET A 231 18.08 -0.35 11.08
N ASP A 232 17.55 -0.99 10.03
CA ASP A 232 18.36 -1.61 8.98
C ASP A 232 19.18 -0.58 8.21
N TRP A 233 18.57 0.55 7.87
CA TRP A 233 19.28 1.66 7.25
C TRP A 233 20.42 2.17 8.13
N ASN A 234 20.16 2.37 9.43
CA ASN A 234 21.18 2.79 10.38
C ASN A 234 22.33 1.80 10.51
N LYS A 235 22.02 0.50 10.54
CA LYS A 235 23.04 -0.55 10.56
C LYS A 235 23.94 -0.45 9.34
N ARG A 236 23.34 -0.34 8.14
CA ARG A 236 24.09 -0.20 6.89
C ARG A 236 24.84 1.13 6.78
N ALA A 237 24.26 2.22 7.28
CA ALA A 237 24.90 3.54 7.34
C ALA A 237 26.13 3.50 8.26
N HIS A 238 26.01 2.86 9.43
CA HIS A 238 27.11 2.62 10.35
C HIS A 238 28.24 1.79 9.70
N GLU A 239 27.90 0.69 9.02
CA GLU A 239 28.86 -0.13 8.26
C GLU A 239 29.60 0.67 7.16
N LEU A 240 28.94 1.70 6.59
CA LEU A 240 29.49 2.58 5.56
C LEU A 240 30.09 3.89 6.11
N GLY A 241 30.22 4.04 7.43
CA GLY A 241 30.77 5.25 8.08
C GLY A 241 29.92 6.52 7.88
N ARG A 242 28.62 6.38 7.64
CA ARG A 242 27.66 7.49 7.46
C ARG A 242 26.92 7.80 8.77
N GLY A 243 26.33 9.00 8.82
CA GLY A 243 25.49 9.43 9.95
C GLY A 243 24.25 8.55 10.12
N LEU A 244 23.83 8.36 11.38
CA LEU A 244 22.62 7.63 11.73
C LEU A 244 21.37 8.47 11.49
N THR A 245 20.27 7.82 11.13
CA THR A 245 18.93 8.40 10.98
C THR A 245 18.07 8.00 12.18
N ILE A 246 17.30 8.91 12.76
CA ILE A 246 16.36 8.54 13.83
C ILE A 246 15.18 7.81 13.18
N PRO A 247 14.70 6.65 13.70
CA PRO A 247 13.48 6.02 13.24
C PRO A 247 12.34 7.02 13.16
N ASP A 248 11.76 7.16 11.97
CA ASP A 248 10.54 7.94 11.82
C ASP A 248 9.39 7.16 12.46
N LEU A 249 9.04 7.56 13.68
CA LEU A 249 7.94 6.98 14.44
C LEU A 249 6.60 7.65 14.12
N ASN A 250 6.60 8.67 13.26
CA ASN A 250 5.41 9.47 12.95
C ASN A 250 4.59 8.91 11.79
N TRP A 251 4.99 7.77 11.19
CA TRP A 251 4.21 7.09 10.16
C TRP A 251 2.72 7.02 10.58
N PRO A 252 1.77 7.42 9.73
CA PRO A 252 1.90 7.59 8.29
C PRO A 252 2.24 9.03 7.83
N PHE A 253 2.86 9.85 8.68
CA PHE A 253 3.41 11.17 8.34
C PHE A 253 4.93 11.21 8.50
N ALA A 254 5.59 12.23 7.95
CA ALA A 254 7.05 12.44 7.97
C ALA A 254 7.44 13.82 8.53
#